data_AF-A0A9K3KEE9-F1
#
_entry.id   AF-A0A9K3KEE9-F1
#
_cell.length_a   1.000
_cell.length_b   1.000
_cell.length_c   1.000
_cell.angle_alpha   90.00
_cell.angle_beta   90.00
_cell.angle_gamma   90.00
#
_symmetry.space_group_name_H-M   'P 1'
#
loop_
_entity.id
_entity.type
_entity.pdbx_description
1 polymer ?
#
loop_
_entity_poly.entity_id
_entity_poly.type
_entity_poly.pdbx_seq_one_letter_code
_entity_poly.pdbx_strand_id
1 'polypeptide(L)'
;MILNIPLITDLQQLQKRRQALIDQRLIAANTKRFSYDYAIGDKVLKLVYNPGKLEPRAKGPYSITRVHANGTLSIQLAPGVIERINMRRVKPYHE
;
A
#
# COMPACT_ATOMS: atom_id res chain seq x y z
N MET A 1 -43.61 12.34 10.51
CA MET A 1 -44.34 11.33 11.30
C MET A 1 -43.42 10.12 11.46
N ILE A 2 -43.05 9.74 12.68
CA ILE A 2 -42.20 8.56 12.93
C ILE A 2 -43.13 7.36 13.11
N LEU A 3 -43.01 6.37 12.24
CA LEU A 3 -43.75 5.13 12.33
C LEU A 3 -43.10 4.24 13.39
N ASN A 4 -43.86 3.91 14.43
CA ASN A 4 -43.39 3.11 15.56
C ASN A 4 -43.44 1.61 15.22
N ILE A 5 -42.62 1.20 14.24
CA ILE A 5 -42.55 -0.19 13.75
C ILE A 5 -41.30 -0.85 14.36
N PRO A 6 -41.41 -2.05 14.96
CA PRO A 6 -40.25 -2.76 15.46
C PRO A 6 -39.34 -3.18 14.30
N LEU A 7 -38.06 -2.81 14.38
CA LEU A 7 -37.05 -3.26 13.43
C LEU A 7 -36.62 -4.69 13.79
N ILE A 8 -37.20 -5.67 13.10
CA ILE A 8 -36.75 -7.07 13.18
C ILE A 8 -35.58 -7.21 12.21
N THR A 9 -34.34 -7.20 12.73
CA THR A 9 -33.13 -7.31 11.92
C THR A 9 -32.26 -8.46 12.40
N ASP A 10 -31.84 -9.30 11.45
CA ASP A 10 -30.81 -10.30 11.69
C ASP A 10 -29.43 -9.64 11.64
N LEU A 11 -28.93 -9.30 12.84
CA LEU A 11 -27.62 -8.67 13.01
C LEU A 11 -26.47 -9.57 12.50
N GLN A 12 -26.62 -10.90 12.57
CA GLN A 12 -25.60 -11.82 12.10
C GLN A 12 -25.48 -11.77 10.57
N GLN A 13 -26.60 -11.70 9.86
CA GLN A 13 -26.60 -11.55 8.40
C GLN A 13 -26.02 -10.21 7.96
N LEU A 14 -26.33 -9.13 8.67
CA LEU A 14 -25.71 -7.83 8.40
C LEU A 14 -24.20 -7.85 8.63
N GLN A 15 -23.73 -8.49 9.70
CA GLN A 15 -22.31 -8.63 9.99
C GLN A 15 -21.59 -9.45 8.90
N LYS A 16 -22.16 -10.60 8.51
CA LYS A 16 -21.61 -11.46 7.44
C LYS A 16 -21.48 -10.70 6.13
N ARG A 17 -22.53 -9.95 5.75
CA ARG A 17 -22.51 -9.12 4.53
C ARG A 17 -21.41 -8.06 4.59
N ARG A 18 -21.24 -7.37 5.72
CA ARG A 18 -20.17 -6.37 5.90
C ARG A 18 -18.79 -7.03 5.79
N GLN A 19 -18.60 -8.19 6.42
CA GLN A 19 -17.34 -8.91 6.36
C GLN A 19 -16.98 -9.30 4.93
N ALA A 20 -17.92 -9.88 4.18
CA ALA A 20 -17.71 -10.24 2.77
C ALA A 20 -17.28 -9.03 1.91
N LEU A 21 -17.87 -7.85 2.13
CA LEU A 21 -17.49 -6.63 1.44
C LEU A 21 -16.08 -6.14 1.83
N ILE A 22 -15.69 -6.30 3.08
CA ILE A 22 -14.33 -5.96 3.56
C ILE A 22 -13.31 -6.89 2.90
N ASP A 23 -13.59 -8.20 2.89
CA ASP A 23 -12.69 -9.20 2.33
C ASP A 23 -12.49 -9.00 0.83
N GLN A 24 -13.58 -8.74 0.08
CA GLN A 24 -13.49 -8.40 -1.34
C GLN A 24 -12.63 -7.15 -1.60
N ARG A 25 -12.79 -6.11 -0.79
CA ARG A 25 -11.96 -4.89 -0.89
C ARG A 25 -10.50 -5.17 -0.55
N LEU A 26 -10.24 -5.99 0.45
CA LEU A 26 -8.89 -6.37 0.86
C LEU A 26 -8.18 -7.16 -0.24
N ILE A 27 -8.88 -8.12 -0.87
CA ILE A 27 -8.38 -8.86 -2.02
C ILE A 27 -8.03 -7.90 -3.16
N ALA A 28 -8.98 -7.04 -3.57
CA ALA A 28 -8.74 -6.07 -4.65
C ALA A 28 -7.61 -5.07 -4.36
N ALA A 29 -7.40 -4.71 -3.10
CA ALA A 29 -6.29 -3.85 -2.68
C ALA A 29 -4.95 -4.60 -2.66
N ASN A 30 -4.94 -5.88 -2.32
CA ASN A 30 -3.73 -6.72 -2.27
C ASN A 30 -3.27 -7.17 -3.67
N THR A 31 -4.19 -7.44 -4.60
CA THR A 31 -3.85 -7.87 -5.98
C THR A 31 -3.05 -6.82 -6.75
N LYS A 32 -3.21 -5.53 -6.41
CA LYS A 32 -2.44 -4.43 -7.00
C LYS A 32 -1.02 -4.29 -6.43
N ARG A 33 -0.67 -5.03 -5.38
CA ARG A 33 0.64 -4.92 -4.73
C ARG A 33 1.68 -5.75 -5.46
N PHE A 34 2.92 -5.30 -5.41
CA PHE A 34 4.06 -6.05 -5.91
C PHE A 34 4.41 -7.16 -4.91
N SER A 35 4.37 -8.41 -5.37
CA SER A 35 4.92 -9.54 -4.64
C SER A 35 6.42 -9.57 -4.89
N TYR A 36 7.18 -8.83 -4.08
CA TYR A 36 8.64 -8.76 -4.18
C TYR A 36 9.26 -8.68 -2.80
N ASP A 37 10.25 -9.52 -2.55
CA ASP A 37 11.03 -9.52 -1.32
C ASP A 37 12.25 -8.62 -1.49
N TYR A 38 12.19 -7.45 -0.86
CA TYR A 38 13.26 -6.47 -0.94
C TYR A 38 14.44 -6.87 -0.06
N ALA A 39 15.64 -6.80 -0.62
CA ALA A 39 16.91 -6.99 0.08
C ALA A 39 17.71 -5.69 0.21
N ILE A 40 18.72 -5.72 1.07
CA ILE A 40 19.69 -4.61 1.19
C ILE A 40 20.57 -4.61 -0.07
N GLY A 41 20.79 -3.43 -0.67
CA GLY A 41 21.54 -3.28 -1.92
C GLY A 41 20.66 -3.22 -3.17
N ASP A 42 19.42 -3.70 -3.11
CA ASP A 42 18.47 -3.60 -4.21
C ASP A 42 18.15 -2.14 -4.55
N LYS A 43 17.84 -1.90 -5.84
CA LYS A 43 17.36 -0.61 -6.34
C LYS A 43 15.84 -0.60 -6.42
N VAL A 44 15.26 0.53 -6.01
CA VAL A 44 13.81 0.73 -6.05
C VAL A 44 13.43 2.10 -6.61
N LEU A 45 12.27 2.15 -7.26
CA LEU A 45 11.65 3.40 -7.70
C LEU A 45 10.68 3.88 -6.62
N LYS A 46 10.79 5.14 -6.21
CA LYS A 46 9.87 5.77 -5.26
C LYS A 46 8.64 6.30 -6.00
N LEU A 47 7.43 5.88 -5.59
CA LEU A 47 6.18 6.37 -6.19
C LEU A 47 5.87 7.81 -5.75
N VAL A 48 5.55 8.66 -6.74
CA VAL A 48 5.18 10.06 -6.52
C VAL A 48 3.73 10.14 -6.05
N TYR A 49 3.46 11.01 -5.07
CA TYR A 49 2.11 11.27 -4.61
C TYR A 49 1.42 12.24 -5.57
N ASN A 50 0.28 11.82 -6.14
CA ASN A 50 -0.56 12.59 -7.05
C ASN A 50 0.22 13.31 -8.19
N PRO A 51 0.90 12.55 -9.08
CA PRO A 51 1.62 13.14 -10.20
C PRO A 51 0.67 13.85 -11.16
N GLY A 52 1.14 14.92 -11.81
CA GLY A 52 0.43 15.53 -12.93
C GLY A 52 0.24 14.56 -14.10
N LYS A 53 -0.65 14.90 -15.05
CA LYS A 53 -1.02 13.99 -16.17
C LYS A 53 0.19 13.49 -16.98
N LEU A 54 1.18 14.34 -17.20
CA LEU A 54 2.39 14.05 -17.97
C LEU A 54 3.63 13.81 -17.09
N GLU A 55 3.49 13.88 -15.77
CA GLU A 55 4.63 13.72 -14.86
C GLU A 55 4.94 12.24 -14.63
N PRO A 56 6.23 11.89 -14.45
CA PRO A 56 6.62 10.53 -14.13
C PRO A 56 6.01 10.10 -12.79
N ARG A 57 5.39 8.92 -12.77
CA ARG A 57 4.74 8.37 -11.58
C ARG A 57 5.71 7.80 -10.55
N ALA A 58 6.97 7.64 -10.91
CA ALA A 58 8.02 7.13 -10.05
C ALA A 58 9.34 7.89 -10.26
N LYS A 59 10.15 7.99 -9.21
CA LYS A 59 11.45 8.68 -9.18
C LYS A 59 12.56 7.74 -8.70
N GLY A 60 13.79 8.05 -9.08
CA GLY A 60 14.96 7.22 -8.77
C GLY A 60 15.11 6.11 -9.81
N PRO A 61 16.24 5.39 -9.78
CA PRO A 61 16.40 4.32 -8.80
C PRO A 61 17.16 4.76 -7.54
N TYR A 62 16.69 4.30 -6.38
CA TYR A 62 17.31 4.51 -5.08
C TYR A 62 17.72 3.18 -4.48
N SER A 63 18.91 3.11 -3.88
CA SER A 63 19.40 1.91 -3.23
C SER A 63 18.81 1.75 -1.83
N ILE A 64 18.43 0.52 -1.48
CA ILE A 64 17.96 0.17 -0.14
C ILE A 64 19.16 0.01 0.79
N THR A 65 19.20 0.82 1.85
CA THR A 65 20.20 0.76 2.91
C THR A 65 19.80 -0.24 4.00
N ARG A 66 18.50 -0.35 4.30
CA ARG A 66 17.99 -1.25 5.36
C ARG A 66 16.56 -1.68 5.10
N VAL A 67 16.29 -2.95 5.35
CA VAL A 67 14.94 -3.53 5.35
C VAL A 67 14.49 -3.71 6.79
N HIS A 68 13.24 -3.32 7.12
CA HIS A 68 12.69 -3.43 8.46
C HIS A 68 11.54 -4.44 8.49
N ALA A 69 11.43 -5.18 9.59
CA ALA A 69 10.42 -6.24 9.75
C ALA A 69 8.96 -5.72 9.70
N ASN A 70 8.72 -4.43 9.98
CA ASN A 70 7.40 -3.81 9.92
C ASN A 70 6.97 -3.39 8.50
N GLY A 71 7.67 -3.84 7.47
CA GLY A 71 7.36 -3.56 6.07
C GLY A 71 7.67 -2.13 5.61
N THR A 72 8.66 -1.52 6.24
CA THR A 72 9.26 -0.27 5.78
C THR A 72 10.70 -0.51 5.37
N LEU A 73 11.20 0.35 4.49
CA LEU A 73 12.52 0.30 3.90
C LEU A 73 13.17 1.66 4.11
N SER A 74 14.47 1.66 4.39
CA SER A 74 15.30 2.86 4.38
C SER A 74 16.02 2.93 3.04
N ILE A 75 15.72 3.95 2.24
CA ILE A 75 16.34 4.20 0.93
C ILE A 75 17.24 5.42 1.00
N GLN A 76 18.33 5.39 0.24
CA GLN A 76 19.23 6.53 0.11
C GLN A 76 18.81 7.40 -1.08
N LEU A 77 18.38 8.63 -0.82
CA LEU A 77 17.97 9.58 -1.86
C LEU A 77 19.17 10.32 -2.46
N ALA A 78 20.14 10.66 -1.60
CA ALA A 78 21.36 11.37 -1.93
C ALA A 78 22.46 10.97 -0.93
N PRO A 79 23.74 11.31 -1.18
CA PRO A 79 24.80 11.09 -0.20
C PRO A 79 24.43 11.73 1.16
N GLY A 80 24.35 10.91 2.21
CA GLY A 80 23.96 11.35 3.56
C GLY A 80 22.46 11.58 3.81
N VAL A 81 21.59 11.45 2.79
CA VAL A 81 20.13 11.63 2.94
C VAL A 81 19.41 10.29 2.82
N ILE A 82 18.91 9.80 3.95
CA ILE A 82 18.16 8.54 4.04
C ILE A 82 16.69 8.86 4.34
N GLU A 83 15.78 8.22 3.61
CA GLU A 83 14.34 8.30 3.84
C GLU A 83 13.80 6.93 4.24
N ARG A 84 12.93 6.90 5.25
CA ARG A 84 12.18 5.71 5.62
C ARG A 84 10.82 5.73 4.92
N ILE A 85 10.54 4.71 4.13
CA ILE A 85 9.33 4.62 3.31
C ILE A 85 8.67 3.24 3.45
N ASN A 86 7.35 3.17 3.31
CA ASN A 86 6.63 1.90 3.28
C ASN A 86 6.87 1.17 1.95
N MET A 87 7.03 -0.16 2.00
CA MET A 87 7.24 -0.99 0.80
C MET A 87 6.13 -0.82 -0.27
N ARG A 88 4.91 -0.43 0.14
CA ARG A 88 3.78 -0.18 -0.78
C ARG A 88 3.93 1.10 -1.61
N ARG A 89 4.88 1.96 -1.27
CA ARG A 89 5.17 3.21 -1.99
C ARG A 89 6.42 3.11 -2.86
N VAL A 90 6.96 1.91 -3.04
CA VAL A 90 8.10 1.65 -3.91
C VAL A 90 7.75 0.58 -4.93
N LYS A 91 8.44 0.61 -6.07
CA LYS A 91 8.40 -0.42 -7.11
C LYS A 91 9.80 -1.01 -7.24
N PRO A 92 9.97 -2.35 -7.33
CA PRO A 92 11.28 -2.92 -7.58
C PRO A 92 11.82 -2.44 -8.93
N TYR A 93 13.12 -2.13 -8.99
CA TYR A 93 13.82 -1.79 -10.23
C TYR A 93 14.64 -3.00 -10.65
N HIS A 94 14.43 -3.49 -11.87
CA HIS A 94 15.35 -4.41 -12.53
C HIS A 94 16.15 -3.60 -13.54
N GLU A 95 17.46 -3.81 -13.56
CA GLU A 95 18.36 -3.28 -14.60
C GLU A 95 18.15 -3.99 -15.94
#